data_AF-A0A352A443-F1
#
_entry.id   AF-A0A352A443-F1
#
_cell.length_a   1.000
_cell.length_b   1.000
_cell.length_c   1.000
_cell.angle_alpha   90.00
_cell.angle_beta   90.00
_cell.angle_gamma   90.00
#
_symmetry.space_group_name_H-M   'P 1'
#
loop_
_entity.id
_entity.type
_entity.pdbx_description
1 polymer ?
#
loop_
_entity_poly.entity_id
_entity_poly.type
_entity_poly.pdbx_seq_one_letter_code
_entity_poly.pdbx_strand_id
1 'polypeptide(L)' 'MLIKSKDNQKIKLVRSLESKKIRDSQNLYVVESIKLIEEAIKENVSLNLHLYQKVFLLKKTYQI' A
#
# COMPACT_ATOMS: atom_id res chain seq x y z
N MET A 1 -13.56 -1.09 -2.34
CA MET A 1 -13.79 -2.55 -2.51
C MET A 1 -13.20 -3.28 -1.32
N LEU A 2 -13.96 -4.15 -0.66
CA LEU A 2 -13.46 -4.96 0.47
C LEU A 2 -12.85 -6.27 -0.06
N ILE A 3 -11.55 -6.47 0.14
CA ILE A 3 -10.87 -7.72 -0.21
C ILE A 3 -10.84 -8.61 1.04
N LYS A 4 -11.52 -9.76 0.99
CA LYS A 4 -11.55 -10.74 2.10
C LYS A 4 -10.63 -11.94 1.86
N SER A 5 -10.38 -12.30 0.60
CA SER A 5 -9.59 -13.48 0.24
C SER A 5 -8.12 -13.14 0.06
N LYS A 6 -7.24 -13.95 0.68
CA LYS A 6 -5.79 -13.93 0.45
C LYS A 6 -5.41 -14.29 -0.99
N ASP A 7 -6.31 -14.97 -1.71
CA ASP A 7 -6.08 -15.45 -3.07
C ASP A 7 -6.42 -14.41 -4.15
N ASN A 8 -6.89 -13.23 -3.73
CA ASN A 8 -7.13 -12.12 -4.64
C ASN A 8 -5.83 -11.72 -5.37
N GLN A 9 -5.91 -11.49 -6.68
CA GLN A 9 -4.75 -11.16 -7.51
C GLN A 9 -3.97 -9.93 -7.02
N LYS A 10 -4.65 -8.90 -6.48
CA LYS A 10 -3.99 -7.71 -5.93
C LYS A 10 -3.17 -8.04 -4.67
N ILE A 11 -3.67 -8.95 -3.84
CA ILE A 11 -2.96 -9.41 -2.63
C ILE A 11 -1.76 -10.28 -3.03
N LYS A 12 -1.93 -11.19 -4.00
CA LYS A 12 -0.82 -11.99 -4.55
C LYS A 12 0.27 -11.11 -5.15
N LEU A 13 -0.12 -10.06 -5.88
CA LEU A 13 0.81 -9.10 -6.46
C LEU A 13 1.64 -8.42 -5.37
N VAL A 14 1.02 -7.81 -4.36
CA VAL A 14 1.74 -7.13 -3.28
C VAL A 14 2.72 -8.07 -2.56
N ARG A 15 2.32 -9.31 -2.27
CA ARG A 15 3.22 -10.31 -1.65
C ARG A 15 4.39 -10.67 -2.56
N SER A 16 4.17 -10.72 -3.87
CA SER A 16 5.25 -11.03 -4.83
C SER A 16 6.34 -9.95 -4.88
N LEU A 17 6.01 -8.71 -4.53
CA LEU A 17 6.97 -7.58 -4.50
C LEU A 17 7.98 -7.66 -3.35
N GLU A 18 7.89 -8.63 -2.44
CA GLU A 18 8.96 -8.94 -1.48
C GLU A 18 10.25 -9.37 -2.21
N SER A 19 10.13 -9.98 -3.38
CA SER A 19 11.26 -10.42 -4.20
C SER A 19 11.84 -9.27 -5.03
N LYS A 20 13.16 -9.04 -4.90
CA LYS A 20 13.89 -8.03 -5.70
C LYS A 20 13.71 -8.26 -7.21
N LYS A 21 13.84 -9.51 -7.66
CA LYS A 21 13.68 -9.86 -9.08
C LYS A 21 12.32 -9.41 -9.64
N ILE A 22 11.25 -9.54 -8.84
CA ILE A 22 9.90 -9.16 -9.26
C ILE A 22 9.74 -7.64 -9.25
N ARG A 23 10.27 -6.95 -8.24
CA ARG A 23 10.26 -5.46 -8.20
C ARG A 23 10.97 -4.86 -9.40
N ASP A 24 12.17 -5.35 -9.72
CA ASP A 24 12.97 -4.85 -10.83
C ASP A 24 12.27 -5.15 -12.18
N SER A 25 11.65 -6.32 -12.32
CA SER A 25 10.94 -6.71 -13.54
C SER A 25 9.63 -5.93 -13.75
N GLN A 26 8.91 -5.59 -12.68
CA GLN A 26 7.62 -4.90 -12.77
C GLN A 26 7.72 -3.38 -12.56
N ASN A 27 8.89 -2.90 -12.14
CA ASN A 27 9.15 -1.52 -11.72
C ASN A 27 8.13 -1.03 -10.66
N LEU A 28 7.85 -1.89 -9.67
CA LEU A 28 6.91 -1.62 -8.59
C LEU A 28 7.57 -1.85 -7.23
N TYR A 29 7.21 -1.00 -6.27
CA TYR A 29 7.69 -1.06 -4.89
C TYR A 29 6.51 -0.93 -3.93
N VAL A 30 6.64 -1.56 -2.75
CA VAL A 30 5.67 -1.43 -1.66
C VAL A 30 6.18 -0.35 -0.70
N VAL A 31 5.32 0.61 -0.38
CA VAL A 31 5.58 1.68 0.58
C VAL A 31 4.51 1.61 1.67
N GLU A 32 4.93 1.46 2.92
CA GLU A 32 4.01 1.30 4.07
C GLU A 32 3.89 2.56 4.93
N SER A 33 4.90 3.42 4.94
CA SER A 33 4.93 4.61 5.79
C SER A 33 4.07 5.74 5.22
N ILE A 34 3.16 6.29 6.04
CA ILE A 34 2.29 7.43 5.67
C ILE A 34 3.11 8.61 5.14
N LYS A 35 4.23 8.95 5.80
CA LYS A 35 5.12 10.05 5.38
C LYS A 35 5.67 9.86 3.96
N LEU A 36 6.09 8.65 3.60
CA LEU A 36 6.61 8.35 2.27
C LEU A 36 5.50 8.38 1.22
N ILE A 37 4.28 7.98 1.59
CA ILE A 37 3.10 8.10 0.71
C ILE A 37 2.79 9.57 0.47
N GLU A 38 2.80 10.41 1.50
CA GLU A 38 2.58 11.86 1.39
C GLU A 38 3.64 12.53 0.52
N GLU A 39 4.91 12.18 0.69
CA GLU A 39 6.02 12.66 -0.16
C GLU A 39 5.83 12.23 -1.61
N ALA A 40 5.47 10.96 -1.86
CA ALA A 40 5.21 10.47 -3.21
C ALA A 40 4.03 11.20 -3.90
N ILE A 41 2.97 11.53 -3.15
CA ILE A 41 1.85 12.32 -3.65
C ILE A 41 2.31 13.75 -3.98
N LYS A 42 3.10 14.39 -3.10
CA LYS A 42 3.64 15.74 -3.32
C LYS A 42 4.54 15.81 -4.57
N GLU A 43 5.35 14.78 -4.79
CA GLU A 43 6.24 14.65 -5.95
C GLU A 43 5.54 14.13 -7.21
N ASN A 44 4.20 14.01 -7.22
CA ASN A 44 3.40 13.49 -8.34
C ASN A 44 3.84 12.11 -8.86
N VAL A 45 4.32 11.25 -7.96
CA VAL A 45 4.70 9.87 -8.31
C VAL A 45 3.43 9.07 -8.63
N SER A 46 3.47 8.30 -9.72
CA SER A 46 2.35 7.46 -10.14
C SER A 46 2.06 6.34 -9.14
N LEU A 47 0.96 6.46 -8.41
CA LEU A 47 0.48 5.44 -7.47
C LEU A 47 -0.30 4.35 -8.20
N ASN A 48 0.25 3.14 -8.24
CA ASN A 48 -0.37 1.99 -8.94
C ASN A 48 -1.45 1.28 -8.11
N LEU A 49 -1.27 1.17 -6.79
CA LEU A 49 -2.22 0.46 -5.93
C LEU A 49 -2.16 1.00 -4.50
N HIS A 50 -3.31 1.44 -3.99
CA HIS A 50 -3.46 1.87 -2.60
C HIS A 50 -4.29 0.82 -1.84
N LEU A 51 -3.65 0.09 -0.92
CA LEU A 51 -4.32 -0.83 0.00
C LEU A 51 -4.20 -0.27 1.40
N TYR A 52 -5.33 -0.22 2.11
CA TYR A 52 -5.36 0.07 3.53
C TYR A 52 -6.04 -1.10 4.23
N GLN A 53 -5.47 -1.51 5.35
CA GLN A 53 -6.16 -2.43 6.23
C GLN A 53 -7.05 -1.61 7.16
N LYS A 54 -8.30 -2.04 7.36
CA LYS A 54 -9.15 -1.50 8.42
C LYS A 54 -8.62 -2.02 9.78
N VAL A 55 -7.47 -1.52 10.21
CA VAL A 55 -6.96 -1.69 11.58
C VAL A 55 -7.47 -0.50 12.36
N PHE A 56 -8.51 -0.73 13.16
CA PHE A 56 -8.86 0.06 14.34
C PHE A 56 -8.66 1.60 14.20
N LEU A 57 -9.55 2.29 13.48
CA LEU A 57 -9.81 3.73 13.66
C LEU A 57 -10.54 3.98 14.99
N LEU A 58 -10.02 3.41 16.06
CA LEU A 58 -10.46 3.60 17.44
C LEU A 58 -9.24 3.94 18.30
N LYS A 59 -8.45 4.94 17.87
CA LYS A 59 -7.68 5.77 18.80
C LYS A 59 -7.65 7.22 18.32
N LYS A 60 -8.45 8.01 19.05
CA LYS A 60 -8.43 9.47 19.25
C LYS A 60 -9.03 10.34 18.15
N THR A 61 -10.35 10.53 18.27
CA THR A 61 -10.93 11.87 18.36
C THR A 61 -10.06 12.76 19.27
N TYR A 62 -9.20 13.60 18.71
CA TYR A 62 -8.77 14.83 19.37
C TYR A 62 -9.78 15.91 18.98
N GLN A 63 -10.83 15.99 19.80
CA GLN A 63 -11.42 17.28 20.13
C GLN A 63 -10.50 17.90 21.18
N ILE A 64 -9.87 19.01 20.83
CA ILE A 64 -9.85 20.33 21.48
C ILE A 64 -8.91 21.19 20.64
#